data_AF-A0A7Y5UUR1-F1
#
_entry.id   AF-A0A7Y5UUR1-F1
#
_cell.length_a   1.000
_cell.length_b   1.000
_cell.length_c   1.000
_cell.angle_alpha   90.00
_cell.angle_beta   90.00
_cell.angle_gamma   90.00
#
_symmetry.space_group_name_H-M   'P 1'
#
loop_
_entity.id
_entity.type
_entity.pdbx_description
1 polymer ?
#
loop_
_entity_poly.entity_id
_entity_poly.type
_entity_poly.pdbx_seq_one_letter_code
_entity_poly.pdbx_strand_id
1 'polypeptide(L)'
;MERRNDSGAAGSDRNVHEPVLAAETIALLGGERPAELEGWIVDGTLGAGGHSARLLAALPHVQLLGLDQDPEILEHARRALAPFERRVR
;
A
#
# COMPACT_ATOMS: atom_id res chain seq x y z
N MET A 1 25.99 -3.73 -44.86
CA MET A 1 26.48 -2.45 -44.30
C MET A 1 25.30 -1.51 -44.48
N GLU A 2 24.50 -1.15 -43.49
CA GLU A 2 24.83 -0.69 -42.14
C GLU A 2 23.94 -1.33 -41.04
N ARG A 3 24.53 -1.44 -39.84
CA ARG A 3 23.79 -1.68 -38.60
C ARG A 3 23.26 -0.33 -38.08
N ARG A 4 22.09 -0.33 -37.45
CA ARG A 4 21.89 0.24 -36.10
C ARG A 4 20.59 -0.26 -35.48
N ASN A 5 20.79 -0.77 -34.27
CA ASN A 5 19.82 -1.26 -33.30
C ASN A 5 19.13 -0.07 -32.61
N ASP A 6 18.03 -0.44 -31.94
CA ASP A 6 17.52 0.13 -30.70
C ASP A 6 16.62 1.37 -30.78
N SER A 7 15.36 1.15 -30.47
CA SER A 7 14.67 2.04 -29.55
C SER A 7 13.66 1.26 -28.72
N GLY A 8 14.15 0.79 -27.57
CA GLY A 8 13.46 1.01 -26.30
C GLY A 8 12.33 0.04 -26.01
N ALA A 9 12.66 -1.01 -25.25
CA ALA A 9 11.70 -1.72 -24.42
C ALA A 9 10.79 -0.69 -23.73
N ALA A 10 9.48 -0.82 -23.92
CA ALA A 10 8.49 -0.15 -23.11
C ALA A 10 8.74 -0.57 -21.66
N GLY A 11 9.47 0.28 -20.93
CA GLY A 11 9.70 0.13 -19.51
C GLY A 11 8.34 -0.01 -18.86
N SER A 12 8.11 -1.18 -18.28
CA SER A 12 6.94 -1.44 -17.48
C SER A 12 6.78 -0.30 -16.47
N ASP A 13 5.67 0.42 -16.55
CA ASP A 13 5.18 1.33 -15.51
C ASP A 13 4.76 0.48 -14.28
N ARG A 14 5.72 -0.26 -13.73
CA ARG A 14 5.59 -0.95 -12.47
C ARG A 14 5.64 0.16 -11.43
N ASN A 15 4.47 0.46 -10.86
CA ASN A 15 4.27 1.24 -9.64
C ASN A 15 5.61 1.55 -8.94
N VAL A 16 6.10 2.77 -9.14
CA VAL A 16 7.47 3.19 -8.78
C VAL A 16 7.70 3.18 -7.26
N HIS A 17 6.68 2.86 -6.45
CA HIS A 17 6.81 2.76 -5.00
C HIS A 17 6.24 1.45 -4.45
N GLU A 18 7.13 0.53 -4.12
CA GLU A 18 6.82 -0.65 -3.32
C GLU A 18 7.10 -0.36 -1.84
N PRO A 19 6.13 -0.62 -0.93
CA PRO A 19 6.35 -0.39 0.50
C PRO A 19 7.43 -1.33 1.04
N VAL A 20 8.35 -0.78 1.83
CA VAL A 20 9.52 -1.50 2.36
C VAL A 20 9.06 -2.55 3.36
N LEU A 21 9.45 -3.82 3.17
CA LEU A 21 9.07 -4.94 4.06
C LEU A 21 7.55 -5.16 4.19
N ALA A 22 6.79 -4.91 3.11
CA ALA A 22 5.33 -5.08 3.13
C ALA A 22 4.90 -6.50 3.54
N ALA A 23 5.60 -7.54 3.07
CA ALA A 23 5.25 -8.92 3.37
C ALA A 23 5.47 -9.25 4.85
N GLU A 24 6.60 -8.80 5.41
CA GLU A 24 6.96 -8.98 6.80
C GLU A 24 6.01 -8.23 7.73
N THR A 25 5.62 -6.99 7.37
CA THR A 25 4.61 -6.24 8.12
C THR A 25 3.27 -6.98 8.16
N ILE A 26 2.81 -7.52 7.02
CA ILE A 26 1.57 -8.30 6.95
C ILE A 26 1.69 -9.58 7.78
N ALA A 27 2.80 -10.31 7.69
CA ALA A 27 3.02 -11.53 8.45
C ALA A 27 3.03 -11.27 9.96
N LEU A 28 3.69 -10.19 10.39
CA LEU A 28 3.79 -9.83 11.80
C LEU A 28 2.43 -9.38 12.37
N LEU A 29 1.70 -8.51 11.67
CA LEU A 29 0.43 -7.97 12.15
C LEU A 29 -0.76 -8.91 11.92
N GLY A 30 -0.73 -9.69 10.84
CA GLY A 30 -1.80 -10.64 10.47
C GLY A 30 -1.83 -11.91 11.33
N GLY A 31 -0.72 -12.24 12.00
CA GLY A 31 -0.60 -13.44 12.82
C GLY A 31 -0.82 -14.74 12.03
N GLU A 32 -1.22 -15.80 12.72
CA GLU A 32 -1.39 -17.13 12.11
C GLU A 32 -2.65 -17.25 11.24
N ARG A 33 -3.69 -16.45 11.49
CA ARG A 33 -4.96 -16.47 10.75
C ARG A 33 -5.35 -15.07 10.26
N PRO A 34 -4.63 -14.51 9.26
CA PRO A 34 -4.86 -13.14 8.76
C PRO A 34 -6.29 -12.88 8.27
N ALA A 35 -6.92 -13.91 7.67
CA ALA A 35 -8.28 -13.81 7.15
C ALA A 35 -9.35 -13.76 8.25
N GLU A 36 -9.03 -14.10 9.50
CA GLU A 36 -9.96 -14.05 10.64
C GLU A 36 -9.68 -12.84 11.55
N LEU A 37 -8.64 -12.06 11.27
CA LEU A 37 -8.25 -10.94 12.11
C LEU A 37 -9.24 -9.78 11.96
N GLU A 38 -9.82 -9.36 13.08
CA GLU A 38 -10.76 -8.24 13.19
C GLU A 38 -10.19 -7.16 14.12
N GLY A 39 -10.69 -5.93 13.96
CA GLY A 39 -10.33 -4.81 14.82
C GLY A 39 -9.70 -3.65 14.07
N TRP A 40 -8.89 -2.86 14.79
CA TRP A 40 -8.25 -1.64 14.26
C TRP A 40 -6.74 -1.80 14.14
N ILE A 41 -6.20 -1.37 13.01
CA ILE A 41 -4.78 -1.09 12.82
C ILE A 41 -4.59 0.43 12.78
N VAL A 42 -3.59 0.92 13.49
CA VAL A 42 -3.19 2.32 13.45
C VAL A 42 -1.90 2.43 12.64
N ASP A 43 -1.95 3.10 11.50
CA ASP A 43 -0.76 3.45 10.71
C ASP A 43 -0.36 4.89 11.07
N GLY A 44 0.66 5.01 11.92
CA GLY A 44 1.14 6.31 12.41
C GLY A 44 2.02 7.08 11.42
N THR A 45 2.31 6.49 10.26
CA THR A 45 3.18 7.04 9.22
C THR A 45 2.60 6.72 7.85
N LEU A 46 1.34 7.11 7.65
CA LEU A 46 0.52 6.71 6.52
C LEU A 46 1.23 6.94 5.18
N GLY A 47 1.98 8.03 5.06
CA GLY A 47 2.63 8.44 3.84
C GLY A 47 1.63 8.46 2.68
N ALA A 48 2.01 7.90 1.54
CA ALA A 48 1.12 7.75 0.38
C ALA A 48 0.11 6.58 0.50
N GLY A 49 0.05 5.89 1.64
CA GLY A 49 -0.89 4.78 1.90
C GLY A 49 -0.43 3.41 1.42
N GLY A 50 0.84 3.24 1.05
CA GLY A 50 1.35 2.00 0.45
C GLY A 50 1.25 0.78 1.37
N HIS A 51 1.75 0.87 2.61
CA HIS A 51 1.63 -0.21 3.59
C HIS A 51 0.18 -0.51 3.94
N SER A 52 -0.57 0.55 4.22
CA SER A 52 -1.99 0.52 4.51
C SER A 52 -2.81 -0.21 3.45
N ALA A 53 -2.55 0.04 2.15
CA ALA A 53 -3.24 -0.66 1.06
C ALA A 53 -2.94 -2.17 1.04
N ARG A 54 -1.68 -2.56 1.30
CA ARG A 54 -1.27 -3.97 1.35
C ARG A 54 -1.89 -4.68 2.56
N LEU A 55 -1.92 -4.03 3.72
CA LEU A 55 -2.58 -4.53 4.93
C LEU A 55 -4.09 -4.73 4.70
N LEU A 56 -4.78 -3.72 4.19
CA LEU A 56 -6.23 -3.80 3.93
C LEU A 56 -6.58 -4.88 2.90
N ALA A 57 -5.71 -5.12 1.91
CA ALA A 57 -5.90 -6.21 0.95
C ALA A 57 -5.70 -7.60 1.58
N ALA A 58 -4.71 -7.76 2.46
CA ALA A 58 -4.38 -9.04 3.09
C ALA A 58 -5.29 -9.37 4.30
N LEU A 59 -5.81 -8.36 4.97
CA LEU A 59 -6.60 -8.45 6.20
C LEU A 59 -8.02 -7.93 5.91
N PRO A 60 -8.95 -8.79 5.47
CA PRO A 60 -10.23 -8.35 4.92
C PRO A 60 -11.19 -7.76 5.96
N HIS A 61 -11.03 -8.11 7.24
CA HIS A 61 -11.95 -7.71 8.32
C HIS A 61 -11.40 -6.63 9.25
N VAL A 62 -10.17 -6.16 9.03
CA VAL A 62 -9.62 -5.04 9.79
C VAL A 62 -10.07 -3.70 9.24
N GLN A 63 -10.18 -2.73 10.16
CA GLN A 63 -10.28 -1.30 9.90
C GLN A 63 -8.93 -0.64 10.13
N LEU A 64 -8.70 0.49 9.48
CA LEU A 64 -7.45 1.24 9.50
C LEU A 64 -7.72 2.69 9.93
N LEU A 65 -6.94 3.17 10.90
CA LEU A 65 -6.82 4.59 11.22
C LEU A 65 -5.44 5.08 10.75
N GLY A 66 -5.41 5.96 9.77
CA GLY A 66 -4.17 6.45 9.17
C GLY A 66 -3.82 7.86 9.63
N LEU A 67 -2.58 8.09 10.03
CA LEU A 67 -2.07 9.40 10.43
C LEU A 67 -0.79 9.71 9.67
N ASP A 68 -0.64 10.96 9.27
CA ASP A 68 0.63 11.54 8.84
C ASP A 68 0.65 13.02 9.24
N GLN A 69 1.83 13.58 9.43
CA GLN A 69 1.99 14.99 9.74
C GLN A 69 1.89 15.87 8.49
N ASP A 70 2.18 15.31 7.31
CA ASP A 70 2.13 16.02 6.03
C ASP A 70 0.69 16.03 5.46
N PRO A 71 0.00 17.18 5.42
CA PRO A 71 -1.35 17.24 4.86
C PRO A 71 -1.39 16.96 3.35
N GLU A 72 -0.32 17.23 2.60
CA GLU A 72 -0.28 17.00 1.16
C GLU A 72 -0.18 15.50 0.83
N ILE A 73 0.57 14.73 1.63
CA ILE A 73 0.65 13.28 1.45
C ILE A 73 -0.66 12.59 1.81
N LEU A 74 -1.41 13.12 2.79
CA LEU A 74 -2.73 12.60 3.14
C LEU A 74 -3.72 12.67 1.96
N GLU A 75 -3.64 13.69 1.11
CA GLU A 75 -4.47 13.75 -0.10
C GLU A 75 -4.10 12.63 -1.10
N HIS A 76 -2.82 12.27 -1.19
CA HIS A 76 -2.38 11.13 -1.99
C HIS A 76 -2.88 9.81 -1.41
N ALA A 77 -2.77 9.63 -0.09
CA ALA A 77 -3.25 8.44 0.61
C ALA A 77 -4.75 8.24 0.44
N ARG A 78 -5.56 9.31 0.54
CA ARG A 78 -7.02 9.23 0.32
C ARG A 78 -7.37 8.69 -1.06
N ARG A 79 -6.66 9.14 -2.11
CA ARG A 79 -6.86 8.63 -3.47
C ARG A 79 -6.41 7.17 -3.59
N ALA A 80 -5.25 6.82 -3.04
CA ALA A 80 -4.71 5.46 -3.08
C ALA A 80 -5.59 4.45 -2.33
N LEU A 81 -6.22 4.87 -1.23
CA LEU A 81 -7.04 4.04 -0.35
C LEU A 81 -8.54 4.09 -0.65
N ALA A 82 -8.96 4.84 -1.68
CA ALA A 82 -10.37 4.91 -2.10
C ALA A 82 -11.05 3.53 -2.29
N PRO A 83 -10.39 2.47 -2.81
CA PRO A 83 -10.98 1.13 -2.88
C PRO A 83 -11.37 0.53 -1.52
N PHE A 84 -10.85 1.08 -0.42
CA PHE A 84 -11.05 0.61 0.95
C PHE A 84 -11.82 1.62 1.81
N GLU A 85 -12.45 2.65 1.24
CA GLU A 85 -13.07 3.79 1.95
C GLU A 85 -13.95 3.40 3.16
N ARG A 86 -14.65 2.25 3.10
CA ARG A 86 -15.52 1.78 4.19
C ARG A 86 -14.75 1.33 5.43
N ARG A 87 -13.46 1.03 5.29
CA ARG A 87 -12.59 0.46 6.32
C ARG A 87 -11.45 1.40 6.73
N VAL A 88 -11.38 2.62 6.19
CA VAL A 88 -10.32 3.58 6.50
C VAL A 88 -10.89 4.83 7.17
N ARG A 89 -10.19 5.37 8.16
CA ARG A 89 -10.46 6.66 8.80
C ARG A 89 -9.21 7.52 8.81
#